data_AF-A0A4Q2FNP1-F1
#
_entry.id   AF-A0A4Q2FNP1-F1
#
_cell.length_a   1.000
_cell.length_b   1.000
_cell.length_c   1.000
_cell.angle_alpha   90.00
_cell.angle_beta   90.00
_cell.angle_gamma   90.00
#
_symmetry.space_group_name_H-M   'P 1'
#
loop_
_entity.id
_entity.type
_entity.pdbx_description
1 polymer ?
#
loop_
_entity_poly.entity_id
_entity_poly.type
_entity_poly.pdbx_seq_one_letter_code
_entity_poly.pdbx_strand_id
1 'polypeptide(L)'
;MWCLALRSGILMKTKLTFWGSMLFFLSLSILLTIYLAWIFYPMEIQWLNLADRVYLKPETIQYNFHILMNYLTNPFSQVLEMPDFRSSAAGLHHFAVVKNLFHLVQLVTLVTLPSFYFFVKKIVKKGFLSLYRKSILTLLVFPLVIGLVGVLIGFEQFFTLFHQILFVGDNTWFFDPAKDPVILILPETFFLHAFLLFFGFYESIFGFLYLKSRNSKLF
;
A
#
# COMPACT_ATOMS: atom_id res chain seq x y z
N MET A 1 2.60 4.58 45.11
CA MET A 1 1.99 5.22 43.90
C MET A 1 3.01 5.55 42.81
N TRP A 2 4.20 6.08 43.12
CA TRP A 2 5.21 6.48 42.12
C TRP A 2 5.78 5.32 41.28
N CYS A 3 6.02 4.16 41.88
CA CYS A 3 6.54 2.97 41.17
C CYS A 3 5.54 2.39 40.14
N LEU A 4 4.22 2.48 40.44
CA LEU A 4 3.15 2.09 39.51
C LEU A 4 3.04 3.07 38.33
N ALA A 5 3.18 4.37 38.58
CA ALA A 5 3.15 5.40 37.54
C ALA A 5 4.33 5.27 36.57
N LEU A 6 5.56 5.05 37.09
CA LEU A 6 6.77 4.79 36.29
C LEU A 6 6.65 3.50 35.46
N ARG A 7 6.12 2.42 36.04
CA ARG A 7 5.87 1.16 35.33
C ARG A 7 4.81 1.31 34.24
N SER A 8 3.77 2.12 34.49
CA SER A 8 2.74 2.42 33.48
C SER A 8 3.31 3.24 32.31
N GLY A 9 4.16 4.23 32.58
CA GLY A 9 4.78 5.08 31.55
C GLY A 9 5.74 4.31 30.64
N ILE A 10 6.51 3.37 31.20
CA ILE A 10 7.39 2.49 30.41
C ILE A 10 6.54 1.54 29.54
N LEU A 11 5.47 0.96 30.09
CA LEU A 11 4.57 0.07 29.35
C LEU A 11 3.86 0.80 28.19
N MET A 12 3.39 2.02 28.41
CA MET A 12 2.77 2.86 27.38
C MET A 12 3.75 3.18 26.24
N LYS A 13 5.01 3.54 26.57
CA LYS A 13 6.05 3.80 25.56
C LYS A 13 6.37 2.57 24.71
N THR A 14 6.40 1.38 25.31
CA THR A 14 6.65 0.12 24.56
C THR A 14 5.46 -0.24 23.67
N LYS A 15 4.22 -0.06 24.13
CA LYS A 15 3.02 -0.26 23.28
C LYS A 15 2.97 0.72 22.10
N LEU A 16 3.28 1.99 22.33
CA LEU A 16 3.36 2.99 21.26
C LEU A 16 4.45 2.63 20.24
N THR A 17 5.63 2.22 20.72
CA THR A 17 6.73 1.76 19.85
C THR A 17 6.29 0.56 18.99
N PHE A 18 5.59 -0.41 19.59
CA PHE A 18 5.09 -1.57 18.87
C PHE A 18 4.08 -1.17 17.78
N TRP A 19 2.99 -0.49 18.14
CA TRP A 19 1.94 -0.13 17.19
C TRP A 19 2.42 0.86 16.12
N GLY A 20 3.26 1.83 16.49
CA GLY A 20 3.91 2.70 15.52
C GLY A 20 4.76 1.92 14.51
N SER A 21 5.40 0.83 14.93
CA SER A 21 6.15 -0.05 14.02
C SER A 21 5.25 -0.92 13.14
N MET A 22 4.08 -1.34 13.64
CA MET A 22 3.12 -2.07 12.81
C MET A 22 2.59 -1.17 11.70
N LEU A 23 2.34 0.11 12.01
CA LEU A 23 1.97 1.12 11.03
C LEU A 23 3.09 1.38 10.02
N PHE A 24 4.35 1.42 10.47
CA PHE A 24 5.53 1.48 9.58
C PHE A 24 5.58 0.30 8.61
N PHE A 25 5.39 -0.94 9.07
CA PHE A 25 5.44 -2.10 8.19
C PHE A 25 4.28 -2.13 7.19
N LEU A 26 3.08 -1.71 7.60
CA LEU A 26 1.95 -1.56 6.71
C LEU A 26 2.25 -0.52 5.62
N SER A 27 2.66 0.69 6.00
CA SER A 27 2.92 1.76 5.05
C SER A 27 4.13 1.45 4.15
N LEU A 28 5.16 0.78 4.68
CA LEU A 28 6.30 0.30 3.90
C LEU A 28 5.86 -0.73 2.85
N SER A 29 4.97 -1.66 3.18
CA SER A 29 4.47 -2.66 2.22
C SER A 29 3.72 -2.00 1.06
N ILE A 30 2.90 -0.99 1.36
CA ILE A 30 2.20 -0.18 0.34
C ILE A 30 3.23 0.62 -0.49
N LEU A 31 4.18 1.27 0.15
CA LEU A 31 5.18 2.11 -0.52
C LEU A 31 6.07 1.29 -1.46
N LEU A 32 6.52 0.11 -1.02
CA LEU A 32 7.25 -0.83 -1.87
C LEU A 32 6.41 -1.28 -3.06
N THR A 33 5.13 -1.57 -2.85
CA THR A 33 4.19 -1.93 -3.93
C THR A 33 4.07 -0.82 -4.96
N ILE A 34 3.90 0.44 -4.53
CA ILE A 34 3.81 1.61 -5.43
C ILE A 34 5.05 1.73 -6.32
N TYR A 35 6.25 1.71 -5.73
CA TYR A 35 7.48 1.89 -6.49
C TYR A 35 7.85 0.68 -7.34
N LEU A 36 7.52 -0.53 -6.91
CA LEU A 36 7.75 -1.73 -7.72
C LEU A 36 6.73 -1.86 -8.85
N ALA A 37 5.46 -1.47 -8.63
CA ALA A 37 4.50 -1.31 -9.72
C ALA A 37 5.02 -0.33 -10.76
N TRP A 38 5.70 0.76 -10.34
CA TRP A 38 6.37 1.65 -11.26
C TRP A 38 7.47 0.96 -12.08
N ILE A 39 8.39 0.28 -11.39
CA ILE A 39 9.58 -0.34 -12.00
C ILE A 39 9.18 -1.49 -12.93
N PHE A 40 8.17 -2.29 -12.57
CA PHE A 40 7.77 -3.49 -13.30
C PHE A 40 6.65 -3.27 -14.32
N TYR A 41 6.10 -2.06 -14.43
CA TYR A 41 5.06 -1.75 -15.41
C TYR A 41 5.40 -2.13 -16.87
N PRO A 42 6.65 -2.06 -17.36
CA PRO A 42 6.98 -2.56 -18.69
C PRO A 42 6.59 -4.03 -18.91
N MET A 43 6.62 -4.86 -17.86
CA MET A 43 6.17 -6.26 -17.92
C MET A 43 4.65 -6.35 -18.04
N GLU A 44 3.92 -5.50 -17.31
CA GLU A 44 2.46 -5.41 -17.37
C GLU A 44 1.95 -5.01 -18.76
N ILE A 45 2.65 -4.09 -19.44
CA ILE A 45 2.34 -3.70 -20.83
C ILE A 45 2.33 -4.93 -21.75
N GLN A 46 3.31 -5.81 -21.60
CA GLN A 46 3.44 -7.04 -22.40
C GLN A 46 2.44 -8.11 -21.97
N TRP A 47 2.37 -8.43 -20.67
CA TRP A 47 1.52 -9.51 -20.17
C TRP A 47 0.03 -9.27 -20.34
N LEU A 48 -0.40 -8.01 -20.27
CA LEU A 48 -1.81 -7.64 -20.40
C LEU A 48 -2.19 -7.22 -21.83
N ASN A 49 -1.24 -7.28 -22.77
CA ASN A 49 -1.38 -6.82 -24.16
C ASN A 49 -1.95 -5.39 -24.25
N LEU A 50 -1.40 -4.46 -23.46
CA LEU A 50 -1.97 -3.11 -23.35
C LEU A 50 -1.85 -2.32 -24.65
N ALA A 51 -0.79 -2.56 -25.43
CA ALA A 51 -0.58 -1.95 -26.74
C ALA A 51 -1.76 -2.18 -27.69
N ASP A 52 -2.33 -3.39 -27.68
CA ASP A 52 -3.46 -3.76 -28.54
C ASP A 52 -4.77 -3.11 -28.08
N ARG A 53 -4.90 -2.77 -26.79
CA ARG A 53 -6.12 -2.15 -26.23
C ARG A 53 -6.25 -0.68 -26.62
N VAL A 54 -5.13 0.01 -26.75
CA VAL A 54 -5.10 1.46 -27.01
C VAL A 54 -4.49 1.82 -28.36
N TYR A 55 -4.02 0.83 -29.13
CA TYR A 55 -3.38 1.00 -30.43
C TYR A 55 -2.17 1.96 -30.41
N LEU A 56 -1.42 1.93 -29.30
CA LEU A 56 -0.20 2.71 -29.10
C LEU A 56 1.00 1.79 -28.93
N LYS A 57 2.19 2.32 -29.23
CA LYS A 57 3.44 1.60 -28.97
C LYS A 57 3.67 1.42 -27.47
N PRO A 58 4.27 0.30 -27.02
CA PRO A 58 4.62 0.07 -25.61
C PRO A 58 5.38 1.24 -24.97
N GLU A 59 6.29 1.88 -25.71
CA GLU A 59 7.09 2.99 -25.22
C GLU A 59 6.24 4.24 -24.92
N THR A 60 5.21 4.49 -25.73
CA THR A 60 4.25 5.58 -25.52
C THR A 60 3.42 5.33 -24.25
N ILE A 61 2.95 4.10 -24.04
CA ILE A 61 2.22 3.71 -22.83
C ILE A 61 3.12 3.89 -21.60
N GLN A 62 4.35 3.38 -21.66
CA GLN A 62 5.33 3.51 -20.59
C GLN A 62 5.64 4.98 -20.26
N TYR A 63 5.77 5.84 -21.28
CA TYR A 63 6.04 7.26 -21.10
C TYR A 63 4.91 7.98 -20.34
N ASN A 64 3.65 7.75 -20.72
CA ASN A 64 2.51 8.35 -20.03
C ASN A 64 2.36 7.81 -18.60
N PHE A 65 2.65 6.53 -18.39
CA PHE A 65 2.67 5.96 -17.05
C PHE A 65 3.80 6.55 -16.19
N HIS A 66 4.98 6.84 -16.75
CA HIS A 66 6.03 7.58 -16.03
C HIS A 66 5.57 8.99 -15.61
N ILE A 67 4.84 9.70 -16.48
CA ILE A 67 4.27 11.02 -16.15
C ILE A 67 3.28 10.88 -14.99
N LEU A 68 2.36 9.92 -15.08
CA LEU A 68 1.38 9.64 -14.03
C LEU A 68 2.08 9.32 -12.70
N MET A 69 3.04 8.40 -12.70
CA MET A 69 3.75 8.01 -11.48
C MET A 69 4.60 9.13 -10.90
N ASN A 70 5.24 9.97 -11.73
CA ASN A 70 5.90 11.17 -11.26
C ASN A 70 4.89 12.13 -10.62
N TYR A 71 3.74 12.39 -11.24
CA TYR A 71 2.68 13.20 -10.64
C TYR A 71 2.22 12.65 -9.28
N LEU A 72 1.94 11.35 -9.18
CA LEU A 72 1.42 10.73 -7.96
C LEU A 72 2.45 10.68 -6.81
N THR A 73 3.75 10.57 -7.12
CA THR A 73 4.80 10.36 -6.10
C THR A 73 5.62 11.60 -5.78
N ASN A 74 5.62 12.62 -6.64
CA ASN A 74 6.40 13.85 -6.47
C ASN A 74 5.53 15.00 -5.91
N PRO A 75 5.81 15.50 -4.69
CA PRO A 75 5.02 16.57 -4.09
C PRO A 75 5.10 17.90 -4.85
N PHE A 76 6.10 18.07 -5.71
CA PHE A 76 6.29 19.30 -6.49
C PHE A 76 5.59 19.28 -7.86
N SER A 77 5.14 18.13 -8.35
CA SER A 77 4.40 18.02 -9.62
C SER A 77 2.92 18.39 -9.44
N GLN A 78 2.53 19.63 -9.75
CA GLN A 78 1.17 20.11 -9.44
C GLN A 78 0.11 19.74 -10.48
N VAL A 79 0.51 19.55 -11.73
CA VAL A 79 -0.40 19.32 -12.86
C VAL A 79 -0.13 17.94 -13.45
N LEU A 80 -1.20 17.17 -13.63
CA LEU A 80 -1.17 15.92 -14.39
C LEU A 80 -1.56 16.24 -15.83
N GLU A 81 -0.62 16.02 -16.75
CA GLU A 81 -0.84 16.20 -18.19
C GLU A 81 -0.18 15.04 -18.93
N MET A 82 -1.00 14.07 -19.34
CA MET A 82 -0.55 12.92 -20.14
C MET A 82 -0.78 13.24 -21.63
N PRO A 83 0.27 13.31 -22.46
CA PRO A 83 0.14 13.76 -23.85
C PRO A 83 -0.69 12.82 -24.73
N ASP A 84 -0.73 11.53 -24.41
CA ASP A 84 -1.44 10.54 -25.24
C ASP A 84 -2.75 10.04 -24.62
N PHE A 85 -3.02 10.41 -23.36
CA PHE A 85 -4.24 10.02 -22.65
C PHE A 85 -4.98 11.25 -22.12
N ARG A 86 -6.03 11.66 -22.85
CA ARG A 86 -6.94 12.70 -22.37
C ARG A 86 -7.51 12.34 -21.01
N SER A 87 -7.75 13.35 -20.19
CA SER A 87 -8.32 13.20 -18.85
C SER A 87 -9.47 14.17 -18.68
N SER A 88 -10.61 13.68 -18.20
CA SER A 88 -11.75 14.50 -17.81
C SER A 88 -11.46 15.24 -16.50
N ALA A 89 -12.28 16.25 -16.18
CA ALA A 89 -12.18 16.92 -14.89
C ALA A 89 -12.40 15.96 -13.71
N ALA A 90 -13.26 14.95 -13.88
CA ALA A 90 -13.48 13.91 -12.89
C ALA A 90 -12.24 12.99 -12.76
N GLY A 91 -11.67 12.53 -13.87
CA GLY A 91 -10.46 11.71 -13.87
C GLY A 91 -9.27 12.42 -13.22
N LEU A 92 -9.06 13.70 -13.54
CA LEU A 92 -8.03 14.54 -12.91
C LEU A 92 -8.29 14.72 -11.40
N HIS A 93 -9.54 14.95 -10.99
CA HIS A 93 -9.90 15.03 -9.57
C HIS A 93 -9.55 13.73 -8.84
N HIS A 94 -9.94 12.57 -9.40
CA HIS A 94 -9.63 11.27 -8.83
C HIS A 94 -8.11 11.07 -8.64
N PHE A 95 -7.30 11.35 -9.67
CA PHE A 95 -5.85 11.25 -9.54
C PHE A 95 -5.26 12.21 -8.51
N ALA A 96 -5.83 13.40 -8.32
CA ALA A 96 -5.41 14.32 -7.26
C ALA A 96 -5.71 13.75 -5.86
N VAL A 97 -6.84 13.08 -5.67
CA VAL A 97 -7.13 12.38 -4.41
C VAL A 97 -6.17 11.20 -4.19
N VAL A 98 -5.91 10.40 -5.22
CA VAL A 98 -4.93 9.30 -5.17
C VAL A 98 -3.52 9.80 -4.84
N LYS A 99 -3.11 10.94 -5.42
CA LYS A 99 -1.84 11.59 -5.09
C LYS A 99 -1.73 11.91 -3.59
N ASN A 100 -2.79 12.44 -2.98
CA ASN A 100 -2.81 12.70 -1.54
C ASN A 100 -2.64 11.42 -0.72
N LEU A 101 -3.22 10.30 -1.16
CA LEU A 101 -3.05 9.00 -0.52
C LEU A 101 -1.61 8.48 -0.66
N PHE A 102 -0.98 8.64 -1.81
CA PHE A 102 0.43 8.26 -2.02
C PHE A 102 1.35 9.06 -1.08
N HIS A 103 1.13 10.38 -0.98
CA HIS A 103 1.88 11.23 -0.06
C HIS A 103 1.58 10.91 1.41
N LEU A 104 0.35 10.54 1.76
CA LEU A 104 0.02 10.07 3.11
C LEU A 104 0.82 8.82 3.47
N VAL A 105 0.93 7.84 2.56
CA VAL A 105 1.73 6.62 2.78
C VAL A 105 3.21 6.94 2.93
N GLN A 106 3.76 7.83 2.10
CA GLN A 106 5.14 8.32 2.22
C GLN A 106 5.36 8.98 3.58
N LEU A 107 4.49 9.91 3.99
CA LEU A 107 4.56 10.62 5.26
C LEU A 107 4.47 9.68 6.45
N VAL A 108 3.50 8.75 6.46
CA VAL A 108 3.33 7.75 7.52
C VAL A 108 4.59 6.90 7.63
N THR A 109 5.16 6.45 6.51
CA THR A 109 6.40 5.66 6.52
C THR A 109 7.56 6.43 7.16
N LEU A 110 7.74 7.71 6.80
CA LEU A 110 8.81 8.54 7.36
C LEU A 110 8.60 8.83 8.85
N VAL A 111 7.40 9.23 9.25
CA VAL A 111 7.07 9.59 10.64
C VAL A 111 7.13 8.38 11.57
N THR A 112 6.81 7.19 11.09
CA THR A 112 6.83 5.96 11.90
C THR A 112 8.18 5.24 11.91
N LEU A 113 9.14 5.63 11.05
CA LEU A 113 10.49 5.06 10.99
C LEU A 113 11.23 5.07 12.36
N PRO A 114 11.16 6.13 13.20
CA PRO A 114 11.75 6.10 14.53
C PRO A 114 11.14 5.01 15.43
N SER A 115 9.83 4.75 15.31
CA SER A 115 9.18 3.68 16.06
C SER A 115 9.76 2.32 15.66
N PHE A 116 9.95 2.08 14.36
CA PHE A 116 10.61 0.87 13.85
C PHE A 116 12.03 0.71 14.42
N TYR A 117 12.84 1.77 14.39
CA TYR A 117 14.19 1.75 14.98
C TYR A 117 14.16 1.31 16.44
N PHE A 118 13.27 1.90 17.25
CA PHE A 118 13.13 1.53 18.66
C PHE A 118 12.53 0.14 18.86
N PHE A 119 11.63 -0.31 18.00
CA PHE A 119 11.09 -1.68 18.03
C PHE A 119 12.20 -2.70 17.83
N VAL A 120 13.07 -2.51 16.84
CA VAL A 120 14.23 -3.40 16.63
C VAL A 120 15.14 -3.39 17.86
N LYS A 121 15.50 -2.21 18.37
CA LYS A 121 16.45 -2.07 19.49
C LYS A 121 15.90 -2.58 20.82
N LYS A 122 14.65 -2.28 21.15
CA LYS A 122 14.07 -2.49 22.48
C LYS A 122 13.19 -3.74 22.59
N ILE A 123 12.58 -4.20 21.50
CA ILE A 123 11.67 -5.35 21.52
C ILE A 123 12.36 -6.56 20.88
N VAL A 124 12.80 -6.42 19.63
CA VAL A 124 13.36 -7.55 18.87
C VAL A 124 14.71 -8.01 19.43
N LYS A 125 15.69 -7.10 19.55
CA LYS A 125 17.04 -7.44 20.06
C LYS A 125 17.06 -7.84 21.54
N LYS A 126 16.04 -7.47 22.31
CA LYS A 126 15.90 -7.83 23.73
C LYS A 126 15.06 -9.09 23.95
N GLY A 127 14.55 -9.73 22.90
CA GLY A 127 13.78 -10.98 23.02
C GLY A 127 12.34 -10.81 23.49
N PHE A 128 11.81 -9.58 23.57
CA PHE A 128 10.45 -9.31 24.06
C PHE A 128 9.36 -9.48 22.99
N LEU A 129 9.70 -9.99 21.81
CA LEU A 129 8.75 -10.14 20.70
C LEU A 129 7.64 -11.16 21.03
N SER A 130 7.92 -12.16 21.85
CA SER A 130 6.95 -13.17 22.32
C SER A 130 5.76 -12.56 23.06
N LEU A 131 5.95 -11.41 23.74
CA LEU A 131 4.88 -10.67 24.43
C LEU A 131 3.81 -10.15 23.47
N TYR A 132 4.18 -9.90 22.20
CA TYR A 132 3.30 -9.36 21.17
C TYR A 132 2.80 -10.42 20.18
N ARG A 133 3.12 -11.71 20.42
CA ARG A 133 2.81 -12.80 19.48
C ARG A 133 1.34 -12.86 19.07
N LYS A 134 0.42 -12.66 20.01
CA LYS A 134 -1.04 -12.66 19.71
C LYS A 134 -1.39 -11.52 18.75
N SER A 135 -0.90 -10.31 19.02
CA SER A 135 -1.12 -9.14 18.14
C SER A 135 -0.51 -9.35 16.76
N ILE A 136 0.70 -9.90 16.68
CA ILE A 136 1.35 -10.22 15.40
C ILE A 136 0.55 -11.28 14.63
N LEU A 137 0.05 -12.32 15.31
CA LEU A 137 -0.79 -13.34 14.68
C LEU A 137 -2.11 -12.75 14.17
N THR A 138 -2.74 -11.85 14.92
CA THR A 138 -3.95 -11.14 14.45
C THR A 138 -3.65 -10.32 13.20
N LEU A 139 -2.54 -9.58 13.19
CA LEU A 139 -2.11 -8.78 12.03
C LEU A 139 -1.78 -9.67 10.82
N LEU A 140 -1.21 -10.86 11.04
CA LEU A 140 -0.95 -11.84 9.99
C LEU A 140 -2.25 -12.44 9.41
N VAL A 141 -3.19 -12.83 10.26
CA VAL A 141 -4.41 -13.54 9.80
C VAL A 141 -5.42 -12.59 9.17
N PHE A 142 -5.51 -11.34 9.64
CA PHE A 142 -6.56 -10.42 9.24
C PHE A 142 -6.59 -10.13 7.72
N PRO A 143 -5.47 -9.77 7.06
CA PRO A 143 -5.47 -9.53 5.62
C PRO A 143 -5.70 -10.80 4.80
N LEU A 144 -5.28 -11.98 5.28
CA LEU A 144 -5.60 -13.26 4.63
C LEU A 144 -7.11 -13.52 4.60
N VAL A 145 -7.83 -13.17 5.67
CA VAL A 145 -9.30 -13.26 5.70
C VAL A 145 -9.92 -12.29 4.68
N ILE A 146 -9.40 -11.06 4.59
CA ILE A 146 -9.85 -10.09 3.58
C ILE A 146 -9.56 -10.61 2.15
N GLY A 147 -8.38 -11.16 1.92
CA GLY A 147 -8.00 -11.76 0.64
C GLY A 147 -8.90 -12.93 0.26
N LEU A 148 -9.25 -13.80 1.22
CA LEU A 148 -10.20 -14.88 1.00
C LEU A 148 -11.59 -14.34 0.61
N VAL A 149 -12.08 -13.29 1.28
CA VAL A 149 -13.33 -12.62 0.89
C VAL A 149 -13.23 -12.10 -0.54
N GLY A 150 -12.11 -11.47 -0.92
CA GLY A 150 -11.87 -11.01 -2.29
C GLY A 150 -11.91 -12.12 -3.33
N VAL A 151 -11.36 -13.31 -3.02
CA VAL A 151 -11.45 -14.50 -3.89
C VAL A 151 -12.90 -14.99 -4.01
N LEU A 152 -13.66 -15.00 -2.92
CA LEU A 152 -15.04 -15.49 -2.91
C LEU A 152 -16.01 -14.60 -3.68
N ILE A 153 -15.81 -13.28 -3.65
CA ILE A 153 -16.69 -12.30 -4.33
C ILE A 153 -16.20 -11.90 -5.73
N GLY A 154 -14.98 -12.29 -6.11
CA GLY A 154 -14.31 -11.85 -7.33
C GLY A 154 -13.60 -10.52 -7.19
N PHE A 155 -12.49 -10.36 -7.92
CA PHE A 155 -11.64 -9.18 -7.79
C PHE A 155 -12.31 -7.87 -8.23
N GLU A 156 -13.15 -7.89 -9.27
CA GLU A 156 -13.90 -6.72 -9.74
C GLU A 156 -14.80 -6.13 -8.62
N GLN A 157 -15.57 -6.99 -7.96
CA GLN A 157 -16.45 -6.59 -6.86
C GLN A 157 -15.63 -6.12 -5.66
N PHE A 158 -14.54 -6.82 -5.34
CA PHE A 158 -13.61 -6.40 -4.29
C PHE A 158 -13.00 -5.02 -4.58
N PHE A 159 -12.55 -4.79 -5.81
CA PHE A 159 -11.96 -3.53 -6.26
C PHE A 159 -12.97 -2.39 -6.20
N THR A 160 -14.22 -2.64 -6.58
CA THR A 160 -15.33 -1.69 -6.45
C THR A 160 -15.60 -1.34 -4.98
N LEU A 161 -15.69 -2.33 -4.10
CA LEU A 161 -15.89 -2.10 -2.66
C LEU A 161 -14.71 -1.33 -2.04
N PHE A 162 -13.48 -1.66 -2.45
CA PHE A 162 -12.28 -0.95 -2.04
C PHE A 162 -12.36 0.54 -2.41
N HIS A 163 -12.79 0.88 -3.62
CA HIS A 163 -12.98 2.26 -4.05
C HIS A 163 -14.07 2.96 -3.25
N GLN A 164 -15.22 2.30 -3.03
CA GLN A 164 -16.30 2.87 -2.23
C GLN A 164 -15.89 3.19 -0.79
N ILE A 165 -15.01 2.36 -0.20
CA ILE A 165 -14.48 2.58 1.16
C ILE A 165 -13.42 3.68 1.17
N LEU A 166 -12.56 3.76 0.16
CA LEU A 166 -11.45 4.72 0.12
C LEU A 166 -11.89 6.12 -0.33
N PHE A 167 -12.93 6.20 -1.16
CA PHE A 167 -13.46 7.42 -1.77
C PHE A 167 -14.91 7.66 -1.33
N VAL A 168 -15.21 7.48 -0.04
CA VAL A 168 -16.57 7.70 0.50
C VAL A 168 -17.06 9.11 0.16
N GLY A 169 -18.21 9.18 -0.51
CA GLY A 169 -18.82 10.46 -0.92
C GLY A 169 -18.26 11.05 -2.22
N ASP A 170 -17.35 10.34 -2.89
CA ASP A 170 -16.76 10.73 -4.17
C ASP A 170 -17.01 9.63 -5.22
N ASN A 171 -17.55 10.02 -6.38
CA ASN A 171 -17.84 9.12 -7.50
C ASN A 171 -16.93 9.37 -8.71
N THR A 172 -15.91 10.21 -8.59
CA THR A 172 -14.99 10.56 -9.69
C THR A 172 -14.08 9.40 -10.13
N TRP A 173 -14.04 8.31 -9.35
CA TRP A 173 -13.32 7.08 -9.70
C TRP A 173 -14.02 6.22 -10.75
N PHE A 174 -15.28 6.51 -11.12
CA PHE A 174 -15.95 5.88 -12.25
C PHE A 174 -15.47 6.48 -13.58
N PHE A 175 -14.45 5.87 -14.17
CA PHE A 175 -13.88 6.34 -15.42
C PHE A 175 -14.73 5.88 -16.61
N ASP A 176 -14.99 6.81 -17.51
CA ASP A 176 -15.56 6.52 -18.84
C ASP A 176 -14.38 6.33 -19.80
N PRO A 177 -14.14 5.14 -20.39
CA PRO A 177 -13.01 4.91 -21.29
C PRO A 177 -12.99 5.85 -22.49
N ALA A 178 -14.14 6.40 -22.89
CA ALA A 178 -14.15 7.45 -23.89
C ALA A 178 -13.46 8.70 -23.34
N LYS A 179 -13.82 9.19 -22.16
CA LYS A 179 -13.29 10.46 -21.62
C LYS A 179 -11.94 10.33 -20.92
N ASP A 180 -11.67 9.17 -20.35
CA ASP A 180 -10.53 8.83 -19.50
C ASP A 180 -9.87 7.50 -19.97
N PRO A 181 -9.33 7.44 -21.21
CA PRO A 181 -8.77 6.23 -21.80
C PRO A 181 -7.58 5.65 -21.03
N VAL A 182 -7.01 6.37 -20.07
CA VAL A 182 -5.97 5.86 -19.16
C VAL A 182 -6.40 4.58 -18.42
N ILE A 183 -7.71 4.39 -18.18
CA ILE A 183 -8.21 3.15 -17.56
C ILE A 183 -7.92 1.90 -18.41
N LEU A 184 -7.75 2.06 -19.72
CA LEU A 184 -7.43 0.95 -20.63
C LEU A 184 -5.98 0.46 -20.47
N ILE A 185 -5.09 1.32 -19.97
CA ILE A 185 -3.72 0.95 -19.60
C ILE A 185 -3.56 0.65 -18.10
N LEU A 186 -4.55 0.99 -17.28
CA LEU A 186 -4.64 0.63 -15.86
C LEU A 186 -5.84 -0.29 -15.60
N PRO A 187 -5.93 -1.47 -16.23
CA PRO A 187 -7.05 -2.37 -16.02
C PRO A 187 -7.05 -2.90 -14.59
N GLU A 188 -8.21 -3.40 -14.13
CA GLU A 188 -8.32 -4.05 -12.81
C GLU A 188 -7.28 -5.16 -12.59
N THR A 189 -6.89 -5.90 -13.63
CA THR A 189 -5.88 -6.96 -13.52
C THR A 189 -4.50 -6.43 -13.13
N PHE A 190 -4.14 -5.21 -13.54
CA PHE A 190 -2.92 -4.54 -13.07
C PHE A 190 -3.01 -4.28 -11.56
N PHE A 191 -4.17 -3.81 -11.08
CA PHE A 191 -4.39 -3.61 -9.65
C PHE A 191 -4.43 -4.93 -8.88
N LEU A 192 -4.93 -6.02 -9.45
CA LEU A 192 -4.84 -7.35 -8.84
C LEU A 192 -3.38 -7.74 -8.60
N HIS A 193 -2.51 -7.57 -9.58
CA HIS A 193 -1.08 -7.82 -9.41
C HIS A 193 -0.47 -6.94 -8.31
N ALA A 194 -0.86 -5.66 -8.23
CA ALA A 194 -0.44 -4.77 -7.16
C ALA A 194 -0.95 -5.23 -5.77
N PHE A 195 -2.20 -5.67 -5.65
CA PHE A 195 -2.75 -6.23 -4.40
C PHE A 195 -1.97 -7.49 -3.98
N LEU A 196 -1.71 -8.41 -4.92
CA LEU A 196 -0.92 -9.61 -4.65
C LEU A 196 0.50 -9.28 -4.20
N LEU A 197 1.13 -8.28 -4.82
CA LEU A 197 2.45 -7.80 -4.42
C LEU A 197 2.43 -7.21 -3.00
N PHE A 198 1.42 -6.39 -2.68
CA PHE A 198 1.20 -5.85 -1.34
C PHE A 198 1.03 -6.96 -0.30
N PHE A 199 0.14 -7.94 -0.56
CA PHE A 199 -0.04 -9.09 0.33
C PHE A 199 1.26 -9.88 0.48
N GLY A 200 2.00 -10.10 -0.60
CA GLY A 200 3.30 -10.75 -0.56
C GLY A 200 4.29 -10.09 0.41
N PHE A 201 4.44 -8.76 0.35
CA PHE A 201 5.29 -8.04 1.28
C PHE A 201 4.78 -8.06 2.71
N TYR A 202 3.49 -7.74 2.89
CA TYR A 202 2.87 -7.66 4.19
C TYR A 202 2.97 -9.01 4.92
N GLU A 203 2.50 -10.09 4.29
CA GLU A 203 2.49 -11.43 4.87
C GLU A 203 3.90 -11.96 5.11
N SER A 204 4.87 -11.64 4.24
CA SER A 204 6.27 -12.01 4.46
C SER A 204 6.85 -11.34 5.70
N ILE A 205 6.60 -10.03 5.89
CA ILE A 205 7.07 -9.27 7.06
C ILE A 205 6.43 -9.82 8.34
N PHE A 206 5.11 -9.94 8.38
CA PHE A 206 4.40 -10.39 9.57
C PHE A 206 4.63 -11.88 9.86
N GLY A 207 4.79 -12.70 8.83
CA GLY A 207 5.15 -14.11 8.94
C GLY A 207 6.54 -14.28 9.56
N PHE A 208 7.52 -13.50 9.08
CA PHE A 208 8.85 -13.46 9.68
C PHE A 208 8.82 -13.01 11.15
N LEU A 209 8.08 -11.94 11.48
CA LEU A 209 7.92 -11.48 12.87
C LEU A 209 7.26 -12.54 13.75
N TYR A 210 6.25 -13.24 13.23
CA TYR A 210 5.57 -14.31 13.95
C TYR A 210 6.52 -15.48 14.24
N LEU A 211 7.25 -15.97 13.24
CA LEU A 211 8.25 -17.03 13.41
C LEU A 211 9.32 -16.64 14.44
N LYS A 212 9.82 -15.40 14.36
CA LYS A 212 10.78 -14.87 15.34
C LYS A 212 10.21 -14.77 16.75
N SER A 213 8.93 -14.43 16.89
CA SER A 213 8.25 -14.37 18.19
C SER A 213 8.13 -15.74 18.87
N ARG A 214 8.14 -16.84 18.10
CA ARG A 214 8.13 -18.22 18.63
C ARG A 214 9.49 -18.66 19.14
N ASN A 215 10.56 -18.19 18.51
CA ASN A 215 11.95 -18.57 18.83
C ASN A 215 12.60 -17.68 19.89
N SER A 216 11.91 -16.64 20.34
CA SER A 216 12.40 -15.77 21.41
C SER A 216 12.31 -16.54 22.73
N LYS A 217 13.46 -16.97 23.27
CA LYS A 217 13.56 -17.64 24.58
C LYS A 217 12.88 -16.75 25.62
N LEU A 218 11.82 -17.26 26.25
CA LEU A 218 11.26 -16.66 27.46
C LEU A 218 12.36 -16.72 28.52
N PHE A 219 12.94 -15.56 28.84
CA PHE A 219 13.68 -15.34 30.08
C PHE A 219 12.80 -14.48 30.98
#